data_AF-A0A6P8IPN0-F1
#
_entry.id   AF-A0A6P8IPN0-F1
#
_cell.length_a   1.000
_cell.length_b   1.000
_cell.length_c   1.000
_cell.angle_alpha   90.00
_cell.angle_beta   90.00
_cell.angle_gamma   90.00
#
_symmetry.space_group_name_H-M   'P 1'
#
loop_
_entity.id
_entity.type
_entity.pdbx_description
1 polymer ?
#
loop_
_entity_poly.entity_id
_entity_poly.type
_entity_poly.pdbx_seq_one_letter_code
_entity_poly.pdbx_strand_id
1 'polypeptide(L)'
;LHRIGVAIEKYPLFNKEKDALILPLDLTKFSTHTQLTSQVIQRFGKIDILVNNGGVSQTFAVEEGPLEVEKNLLDINLLGTISLTKAVLPHMLERRAGQIVVVSSVFGKFGFPRLAAYSASKFGLQGYFNTLRFETVKRNIKVLTVLFGPVLTDVLGNRLTNTVNLTYKETDEYKQSRDTFAQIKFMTAQRSAKLMVVTMANDLTEVWPSTQPSLISIYMAQYMPSIHLRVFEKILDKLT
;
A
#
# COMPACT_ATOMS: atom_id res chain seq x y z
N LEU A 1 9.99 -15.22 -8.30
CA LEU A 1 11.26 -15.93 -8.58
C LEU A 1 12.24 -15.11 -9.41
N HIS A 2 11.83 -14.53 -10.56
CA HIS A 2 12.71 -13.72 -11.42
C HIS A 2 13.42 -12.54 -10.72
N ARG A 3 12.76 -11.83 -9.80
CA ARG A 3 13.34 -10.69 -9.06
C ARG A 3 14.42 -11.06 -8.03
N ILE A 4 14.48 -12.31 -7.58
CA ILE A 4 15.54 -12.79 -6.68
C ILE A 4 16.85 -13.01 -7.46
N GLY A 5 16.77 -13.37 -8.76
CA GLY A 5 17.94 -13.50 -9.62
C GLY A 5 18.73 -12.19 -9.75
N VAL A 6 18.04 -11.06 -9.90
CA VAL A 6 18.67 -9.73 -9.97
C VAL A 6 19.40 -9.36 -8.67
N ALA A 7 18.92 -9.81 -7.51
CA ALA A 7 19.61 -9.57 -6.25
C ALA A 7 20.91 -10.38 -6.14
N ILE A 8 20.90 -11.63 -6.61
CA ILE A 8 22.08 -12.51 -6.65
C ILE A 8 23.17 -11.94 -7.57
N GLU A 9 22.80 -11.43 -8.74
CA GLU A 9 23.77 -10.84 -9.69
C GLU A 9 24.39 -9.54 -9.17
N LYS A 10 23.63 -8.74 -8.41
CA LYS A 10 24.05 -7.40 -7.97
C LYS A 10 24.69 -7.36 -6.59
N TYR A 11 24.46 -8.37 -5.76
CA TYR A 11 24.97 -8.45 -4.39
C TYR A 11 25.62 -9.83 -4.15
N PRO A 12 26.94 -9.97 -4.41
CA PRO A 12 27.64 -11.26 -4.32
C PRO A 12 27.58 -11.94 -2.95
N LEU A 13 27.30 -11.17 -1.89
CA LEU A 13 27.15 -11.66 -0.52
C LEU A 13 25.74 -12.21 -0.22
N PHE A 14 24.75 -11.98 -1.09
CA PHE A 14 23.40 -12.46 -0.89
C PHE A 14 23.31 -13.96 -1.22
N ASN A 15 23.06 -14.77 -0.19
CA ASN A 15 22.79 -16.19 -0.33
C ASN A 15 21.29 -16.44 -0.19
N LYS A 16 20.62 -16.75 -1.30
CA LYS A 16 19.16 -16.96 -1.33
C LYS A 16 18.64 -17.93 -0.26
N GLU A 17 19.32 -19.05 -0.01
CA GLU A 17 18.85 -20.04 0.96
C GLU A 17 19.05 -19.60 2.40
N LYS A 18 20.09 -18.80 2.65
CA LYS A 18 20.41 -18.28 3.97
C LYS A 18 19.65 -16.99 4.31
N ASP A 19 19.44 -16.12 3.33
CA ASP A 19 19.02 -14.74 3.52
C ASP A 19 17.58 -14.47 3.06
N ALA A 20 16.92 -15.44 2.42
CA ALA A 20 15.53 -15.32 2.02
C ALA A 20 14.70 -16.55 2.40
N LEU A 21 13.53 -16.29 2.99
CA LEU A 21 12.48 -17.27 3.21
C LEU A 21 11.23 -16.77 2.47
N ILE A 22 10.61 -17.65 1.68
CA ILE A 22 9.39 -17.34 0.95
C ILE A 22 8.26 -18.14 1.57
N LEU A 23 7.28 -17.43 2.15
CA LEU A 23 6.09 -18.03 2.72
C LEU A 23 4.85 -17.53 1.96
N PRO A 24 3.97 -18.42 1.49
CA PRO A 24 2.66 -18.02 0.99
C PRO A 24 1.85 -17.35 2.11
N LEU A 25 1.36 -16.15 1.86
CA LEU A 25 0.57 -15.37 2.80
C LEU A 25 -0.67 -14.86 2.08
N ASP A 26 -1.84 -15.22 2.62
CA ASP A 26 -3.13 -14.67 2.22
C ASP A 26 -3.59 -13.70 3.32
N LEU A 27 -3.66 -12.41 2.98
CA LEU A 27 -4.00 -11.36 3.93
C LEU A 27 -5.42 -11.46 4.49
N THR A 28 -6.30 -12.24 3.85
CA THR A 28 -7.67 -12.50 4.37
C THR A 28 -7.72 -13.64 5.37
N LYS A 29 -6.69 -14.51 5.41
CA LYS A 29 -6.60 -15.65 6.32
C LYS A 29 -5.89 -15.26 7.61
N PHE A 30 -6.51 -14.35 8.36
CA PHE A 30 -5.95 -13.72 9.56
C PHE A 30 -5.39 -14.73 10.59
N SER A 31 -5.99 -15.90 10.73
CA SER A 31 -5.56 -16.96 11.65
C SER A 31 -4.15 -17.50 11.34
N THR A 32 -3.68 -17.37 10.10
CA THR A 32 -2.37 -17.87 9.67
C THR A 32 -1.21 -16.92 9.99
N HIS A 33 -1.50 -15.62 10.21
CA HIS A 33 -0.48 -14.58 10.33
C HIS A 33 0.48 -14.81 11.51
N THR A 34 -0.04 -15.25 12.65
CA THR A 34 0.77 -15.58 13.83
C THR A 34 1.72 -16.73 13.55
N GLN A 35 1.22 -17.82 12.94
CA GLN A 35 2.05 -18.98 12.61
C GLN A 35 3.17 -18.62 11.62
N LEU A 36 2.86 -17.83 10.58
CA LEU A 36 3.85 -17.37 9.60
C LEU A 36 4.89 -16.44 10.22
N THR A 37 4.46 -15.55 11.13
CA THR A 37 5.37 -14.69 11.91
C THR A 37 6.33 -15.53 12.75
N SER A 38 5.84 -16.56 13.44
CA SER A 38 6.68 -17.48 14.21
C SER A 38 7.70 -18.21 13.34
N GLN A 39 7.35 -18.63 12.12
CA GLN A 39 8.30 -19.26 11.19
C GLN A 39 9.43 -18.30 10.79
N VAL A 40 9.12 -17.02 10.53
CA VAL A 40 10.14 -16.00 10.22
C VAL A 40 11.07 -15.79 11.43
N ILE A 41 10.52 -15.67 12.63
CA ILE A 41 11.31 -15.51 13.87
C ILE A 41 12.16 -16.77 14.13
N GLN A 42 11.63 -17.98 13.94
CA GLN A 42 12.40 -19.21 14.09
C GLN A 42 13.57 -19.27 13.10
N ARG A 43 13.37 -18.79 11.87
CA ARG A 43 14.39 -18.85 10.80
C ARG A 43 15.48 -17.80 10.95
N PHE A 44 15.14 -16.59 11.37
CA PHE A 44 16.05 -15.43 11.38
C PHE A 44 16.32 -14.86 12.77
N GLY A 45 15.68 -15.40 13.81
CA GLY A 45 15.79 -14.95 15.21
C GLY A 45 14.99 -13.69 15.54
N LYS A 46 14.70 -12.83 14.55
CA LYS A 46 14.05 -11.55 14.77
C LYS A 46 13.37 -10.98 13.53
N ILE A 47 12.46 -10.02 13.76
CA ILE A 47 11.90 -9.14 12.73
C ILE A 47 12.21 -7.70 13.12
N ASP A 48 13.12 -7.06 12.38
CA ASP A 48 13.49 -5.67 12.63
C ASP A 48 12.54 -4.67 11.94
N ILE A 49 12.07 -5.02 10.73
CA ILE A 49 11.18 -4.17 9.94
C ILE A 49 10.03 -5.01 9.39
N LEU A 50 8.80 -4.56 9.61
CA LEU A 50 7.60 -5.07 8.93
C LEU A 50 7.19 -4.08 7.86
N VAL A 51 7.17 -4.51 6.59
CA VAL A 51 6.66 -3.69 5.47
C VAL A 51 5.30 -4.21 5.03
N ASN A 52 4.23 -3.55 5.49
CA ASN A 52 2.87 -3.79 5.04
C ASN A 52 2.66 -3.17 3.64
N ASN A 53 2.95 -3.95 2.60
CA ASN A 53 2.83 -3.55 1.19
C ASN A 53 1.69 -4.26 0.44
N GLY A 54 1.21 -5.40 0.92
CA GLY A 54 0.17 -6.17 0.23
C GLY A 54 -1.15 -5.42 0.15
N GLY A 55 -1.84 -5.54 -0.98
CA GLY A 55 -3.14 -4.92 -1.19
C GLY A 55 -3.60 -4.96 -2.65
N VAL A 56 -4.88 -4.66 -2.83
CA VAL A 56 -5.56 -4.58 -4.13
C VAL A 56 -6.18 -3.19 -4.31
N SER A 57 -6.58 -2.87 -5.54
CA SER A 57 -7.40 -1.71 -5.87
C SER A 57 -8.67 -2.23 -6.54
N GLN A 58 -9.66 -1.37 -6.69
CA GLN A 58 -10.90 -1.61 -7.44
C GLN A 58 -11.10 -0.55 -8.52
N THR A 59 -12.10 -0.74 -9.38
CA THR A 59 -12.60 0.27 -10.30
C THR A 59 -14.05 0.00 -10.69
N PHE A 60 -14.99 0.74 -10.10
CA PHE A 60 -16.43 0.75 -10.42
C PHE A 60 -17.10 1.92 -9.70
N ALA A 61 -18.21 2.45 -10.23
CA ALA A 61 -18.94 3.52 -9.56
C ALA A 61 -19.57 3.03 -8.25
N VAL A 62 -19.87 3.94 -7.32
CA VAL A 62 -20.35 3.56 -5.97
C VAL A 62 -21.68 2.82 -6.06
N GLU A 63 -22.55 3.25 -6.96
CA GLU A 63 -23.84 2.64 -7.26
C GLU A 63 -23.75 1.27 -7.95
N GLU A 64 -22.60 0.93 -8.53
CA GLU A 64 -22.36 -0.33 -9.26
C GLU A 64 -21.68 -1.40 -8.39
N GLY A 65 -21.08 -1.00 -7.26
CA GLY A 65 -20.21 -1.85 -6.46
C GLY A 65 -20.96 -2.80 -5.54
N PRO A 66 -20.80 -4.13 -5.69
CA PRO A 66 -21.35 -5.06 -4.70
C PRO A 66 -20.63 -4.89 -3.38
N LEU A 67 -21.38 -4.76 -2.28
CA LEU A 67 -20.82 -4.62 -0.93
C LEU A 67 -19.86 -5.76 -0.55
N GLU A 68 -20.07 -6.96 -1.09
CA GLU A 68 -19.15 -8.10 -0.91
C GLU A 68 -17.74 -7.81 -1.47
N VAL A 69 -17.65 -7.21 -2.65
CA VAL A 69 -16.36 -6.84 -3.27
C VAL A 69 -15.69 -5.75 -2.45
N GLU A 70 -16.45 -4.76 -1.97
CA GLU A 70 -15.92 -3.70 -1.11
C GLU A 70 -15.44 -4.24 0.25
N LYS A 71 -16.21 -5.13 0.87
CA LYS A 71 -15.83 -5.81 2.11
C LYS A 71 -14.56 -6.63 1.92
N ASN A 72 -14.46 -7.42 0.85
CA ASN A 72 -13.26 -8.19 0.54
C ASN A 72 -12.03 -7.27 0.36
N LEU A 73 -12.19 -6.14 -0.33
CA LEU A 73 -11.12 -5.16 -0.45
C LEU A 73 -10.68 -4.61 0.92
N LEU A 74 -11.62 -4.28 1.80
CA LEU A 74 -11.32 -3.80 3.16
C LEU A 74 -10.67 -4.90 4.01
N ASP A 75 -11.13 -6.14 3.89
CA ASP A 75 -10.55 -7.30 4.56
C ASP A 75 -9.08 -7.49 4.14
N ILE A 76 -8.76 -7.35 2.85
CA ILE A 76 -7.39 -7.44 2.34
C ILE A 76 -6.54 -6.24 2.77
N ASN A 77 -6.97 -5.02 2.40
CA ASN A 77 -6.13 -3.83 2.48
C ASN A 77 -5.99 -3.28 3.89
N LEU A 78 -7.07 -3.33 4.68
CA LEU A 78 -7.14 -2.72 6.00
C LEU A 78 -6.98 -3.80 7.08
N LEU A 79 -7.93 -4.74 7.18
CA LEU A 79 -7.92 -5.72 8.27
C LEU A 79 -6.75 -6.71 8.16
N GLY A 80 -6.36 -7.11 6.95
CA GLY A 80 -5.19 -7.97 6.72
C GLY A 80 -3.89 -7.31 7.17
N THR A 81 -3.70 -6.05 6.82
CA THR A 81 -2.58 -5.21 7.27
C THR A 81 -2.56 -5.04 8.79
N ILE A 82 -3.72 -4.78 9.39
CA ILE A 82 -3.88 -4.69 10.86
C ILE A 82 -3.53 -6.03 11.52
N SER A 83 -4.07 -7.12 11.01
CA SER A 83 -3.89 -8.47 11.53
C SER A 83 -2.41 -8.90 11.48
N LEU A 84 -1.73 -8.69 10.35
CA LEU A 84 -0.31 -8.97 10.24
C LEU A 84 0.53 -8.12 11.19
N THR A 85 0.18 -6.85 11.34
CA THR A 85 0.82 -5.97 12.33
C THR A 85 0.63 -6.50 13.75
N LYS A 86 -0.59 -6.93 14.11
CA LYS A 86 -0.88 -7.53 15.43
C LYS A 86 -0.11 -8.82 15.68
N ALA A 87 0.19 -9.61 14.64
CA ALA A 87 1.00 -10.82 14.77
C ALA A 87 2.48 -10.50 15.07
N VAL A 88 3.04 -9.44 14.48
CA VAL A 88 4.46 -9.05 14.63
C VAL A 88 4.71 -8.17 15.85
N LEU A 89 3.75 -7.31 16.21
CA LEU A 89 3.92 -6.28 17.24
C LEU A 89 4.37 -6.82 18.62
N PRO A 90 3.87 -7.96 19.14
CA PRO A 90 4.34 -8.49 20.43
C PRO A 90 5.86 -8.73 20.47
N HIS A 91 6.43 -9.29 19.39
CA HIS A 91 7.87 -9.52 19.26
C HIS A 91 8.66 -8.20 19.29
N MET A 92 8.17 -7.16 18.60
CA MET A 92 8.82 -5.84 18.63
C MET A 92 8.70 -5.17 20.01
N LEU A 93 7.56 -5.33 20.69
CA LEU A 93 7.31 -4.76 22.03
C LEU A 93 8.20 -5.37 23.11
N GLU A 94 8.41 -6.69 23.06
CA GLU A 94 9.31 -7.42 23.95
C GLU A 94 10.75 -6.93 23.79
N ARG A 95 11.22 -6.84 22.54
CA ARG A 95 12.58 -6.34 22.23
C ARG A 95 12.75 -4.84 22.41
N ARG A 96 11.64 -4.08 22.53
CA ARG A 96 11.62 -2.62 22.50
C ARG A 96 12.38 -2.05 21.28
N ALA A 97 12.21 -2.70 20.13
CA ALA A 97 12.89 -2.35 18.90
C ALA A 97 12.12 -2.90 17.68
N GLY A 98 11.84 -2.03 16.73
CA GLY A 98 11.30 -2.39 15.43
C GLY A 98 10.78 -1.20 14.64
N GLN A 99 10.51 -1.42 13.36
CA GLN A 99 9.88 -0.43 12.49
C GLN A 99 8.73 -1.06 11.72
N ILE A 100 7.56 -0.42 11.75
CA ILE A 100 6.38 -0.80 10.98
C ILE A 100 6.21 0.22 9.86
N VAL A 101 6.24 -0.25 8.63
CA VAL A 101 6.14 0.56 7.41
C VAL A 101 4.85 0.20 6.72
N VAL A 102 4.02 1.20 6.42
CA VAL A 102 2.70 0.99 5.83
C VAL A 102 2.61 1.69 4.48
N VAL A 103 2.39 0.91 3.43
CA VAL A 103 2.23 1.42 2.07
C VAL A 103 0.77 1.80 1.85
N SER A 104 0.54 3.11 1.86
CA SER A 104 -0.74 3.72 1.54
C SER A 104 -0.68 4.39 0.16
N SER A 105 -1.60 5.30 -0.10
CA SER A 105 -1.75 6.01 -1.38
C SER A 105 -2.07 7.46 -1.12
N VAL A 106 -1.88 8.31 -2.12
CA VAL A 106 -2.51 9.65 -2.18
C VAL A 106 -4.02 9.59 -1.93
N PHE A 107 -4.66 8.49 -2.31
CA PHE A 107 -6.08 8.25 -2.03
C PHE A 107 -6.39 7.92 -0.55
N GLY A 108 -5.37 7.94 0.31
CA GLY A 108 -5.55 8.03 1.77
C GLY A 108 -5.66 9.47 2.30
N LYS A 109 -5.63 10.48 1.41
CA LYS A 109 -5.80 11.91 1.73
C LYS A 109 -6.98 12.55 1.01
N PHE A 110 -7.43 11.99 -0.10
CA PHE A 110 -8.63 12.41 -0.83
C PHE A 110 -9.24 11.23 -1.60
N GLY A 111 -10.52 11.31 -1.95
CA GLY A 111 -11.19 10.33 -2.80
C GLY A 111 -11.09 10.67 -4.28
N PHE A 112 -11.30 9.67 -5.13
CA PHE A 112 -11.40 9.85 -6.58
C PHE A 112 -12.52 8.95 -7.14
N PRO A 113 -13.21 9.35 -8.23
CA PRO A 113 -14.25 8.53 -8.83
C PRO A 113 -13.77 7.10 -9.10
N ARG A 114 -14.70 6.15 -8.93
CA ARG A 114 -14.49 4.70 -9.10
C ARG A 114 -13.54 4.05 -8.08
N LEU A 115 -13.06 4.80 -7.07
CA LEU A 115 -12.08 4.34 -6.08
C LEU A 115 -12.56 4.42 -4.62
N ALA A 116 -13.88 4.42 -4.36
CA ALA A 116 -14.46 4.60 -3.02
C ALA A 116 -13.91 3.63 -1.96
N ALA A 117 -14.16 2.31 -2.08
CA ALA A 117 -13.66 1.30 -1.14
C ALA A 117 -12.13 1.32 -0.92
N TYR A 118 -11.34 1.46 -2.00
CA TYR A 118 -9.89 1.64 -1.92
C TYR A 118 -9.50 2.88 -1.13
N SER A 119 -10.10 4.02 -1.42
CA SER A 119 -9.87 5.26 -0.67
C SER A 119 -10.21 5.05 0.81
N ALA A 120 -11.39 4.49 1.11
CA ALA A 120 -11.78 4.15 2.47
C ALA A 120 -10.74 3.26 3.18
N SER A 121 -10.24 2.22 2.50
CA SER A 121 -9.17 1.36 3.05
C SER A 121 -7.89 2.12 3.35
N LYS A 122 -7.47 3.04 2.47
CA LYS A 122 -6.22 3.81 2.61
C LYS A 122 -6.33 4.92 3.65
N PHE A 123 -7.50 5.54 3.80
CA PHE A 123 -7.82 6.44 4.92
C PHE A 123 -7.85 5.67 6.25
N GLY A 124 -8.45 4.48 6.29
CA GLY A 124 -8.46 3.62 7.48
C GLY A 124 -7.05 3.29 7.98
N LEU A 125 -6.10 3.04 7.06
CA LEU A 125 -4.70 2.86 7.42
C LEU A 125 -4.09 4.12 8.08
N GLN A 126 -4.43 5.33 7.61
CA GLN A 126 -3.93 6.56 8.24
C GLN A 126 -4.38 6.65 9.70
N GLY A 127 -5.67 6.46 9.96
CA GLY A 127 -6.23 6.51 11.31
C GLY A 127 -5.58 5.45 12.22
N TYR A 128 -5.57 4.20 11.78
CA TYR A 128 -5.06 3.09 12.60
C TYR A 128 -3.57 3.25 12.95
N PHE A 129 -2.73 3.54 11.96
CA PHE A 129 -1.28 3.58 12.18
C PHE A 129 -0.79 4.90 12.80
N ASN A 130 -1.54 5.99 12.67
CA ASN A 130 -1.28 7.19 13.47
C ASN A 130 -1.52 6.91 14.96
N THR A 131 -2.60 6.21 15.30
CA THR A 131 -2.85 5.78 16.69
C THR A 131 -1.75 4.84 17.18
N LEU A 132 -1.40 3.80 16.42
CA LEU A 132 -0.33 2.86 16.79
C LEU A 132 1.01 3.57 17.07
N ARG A 133 1.33 4.61 16.29
CA ARG A 133 2.55 5.42 16.50
C ARG A 133 2.56 6.06 17.89
N PHE A 134 1.45 6.67 18.31
CA PHE A 134 1.36 7.28 19.64
C PHE A 134 1.44 6.25 20.76
N GLU A 135 0.82 5.09 20.59
CA GLU A 135 0.84 4.02 21.60
C GLU A 135 2.23 3.39 21.78
N THR A 136 3.05 3.39 20.73
CA THR A 136 4.33 2.67 20.71
C THR A 136 5.57 3.55 20.81
N VAL A 137 5.43 4.88 20.77
CA VAL A 137 6.56 5.83 20.82
C VAL A 137 7.49 5.61 22.03
N LYS A 138 6.93 5.39 23.22
CA LYS A 138 7.71 5.13 24.45
C LYS A 138 8.29 3.71 24.53
N ARG A 139 7.96 2.87 23.55
CA ARG A 139 8.40 1.48 23.43
C ARG A 139 9.46 1.30 22.34
N ASN A 140 9.95 2.40 21.75
CA ASN A 140 10.99 2.42 20.73
C ASN A 140 10.63 1.57 19.49
N ILE A 141 9.37 1.63 19.10
CA ILE A 141 8.88 1.09 17.83
C ILE A 141 8.49 2.27 16.95
N LYS A 142 9.02 2.29 15.73
CA LYS A 142 8.80 3.36 14.77
C LYS A 142 7.67 2.98 13.83
N VAL A 143 6.84 3.96 13.45
CA VAL A 143 5.75 3.75 12.49
C VAL A 143 5.88 4.76 11.36
N LEU A 144 6.16 4.27 10.16
CA LEU A 144 6.28 5.03 8.92
C LEU A 144 5.08 4.75 8.01
N THR A 145 4.41 5.81 7.54
CA THR A 145 3.35 5.71 6.54
C THR A 145 3.81 6.34 5.22
N VAL A 146 3.77 5.57 4.14
CA VAL A 146 4.23 6.02 2.81
C VAL A 146 3.02 6.16 1.90
N LEU A 147 2.71 7.38 1.48
CA LEU A 147 1.58 7.67 0.59
C LEU A 147 2.11 7.88 -0.83
N PHE A 148 2.18 6.80 -1.60
CA PHE A 148 2.63 6.91 -2.98
C PHE A 148 1.60 7.59 -3.88
N GLY A 149 2.10 8.48 -4.73
CA GLY A 149 1.42 8.88 -5.97
C GLY A 149 1.27 7.71 -6.96
N PRO A 150 0.87 7.98 -8.20
CA PRO A 150 0.77 6.96 -9.22
C PRO A 150 2.11 6.24 -9.43
N VAL A 151 2.14 4.93 -9.23
CA VAL A 151 3.30 4.06 -9.50
C VAL A 151 2.93 3.03 -10.56
N LEU A 152 3.76 2.91 -11.60
CA LEU A 152 3.55 1.94 -12.66
C LEU A 152 3.82 0.52 -12.14
N THR A 153 2.74 -0.24 -11.93
CA THR A 153 2.75 -1.63 -11.46
C THR A 153 1.54 -2.37 -12.03
N ASP A 154 1.54 -3.70 -11.92
CA ASP A 154 0.45 -4.56 -12.37
C ASP A 154 -0.86 -4.36 -11.59
N VAL A 155 -0.85 -3.58 -10.48
CA VAL A 155 -2.06 -3.22 -9.74
C VAL A 155 -3.08 -2.51 -10.62
N LEU A 156 -2.64 -1.76 -11.63
CA LEU A 156 -3.55 -1.08 -12.57
C LEU A 156 -4.42 -2.08 -13.36
N GLY A 157 -3.84 -3.18 -13.82
CA GLY A 157 -4.57 -4.22 -14.55
C GLY A 157 -5.30 -5.19 -13.64
N ASN A 158 -4.79 -5.45 -12.44
CA ASN A 158 -5.37 -6.40 -11.49
C ASN A 158 -6.39 -5.76 -10.52
N ARG A 159 -7.01 -4.62 -10.90
CA ARG A 159 -8.07 -4.02 -10.10
C ARG A 159 -9.28 -4.96 -10.05
N LEU A 160 -9.93 -5.02 -8.89
CA LEU A 160 -11.24 -5.64 -8.73
C LEU A 160 -12.28 -4.86 -9.52
N THR A 161 -13.20 -5.56 -10.17
CA THR A 161 -14.34 -4.96 -10.87
C THR A 161 -15.61 -5.17 -10.06
N ASN A 162 -16.75 -4.67 -10.55
CA ASN A 162 -18.05 -4.98 -9.98
C ASN A 162 -18.47 -6.46 -10.19
N THR A 163 -17.73 -7.21 -11.01
CA THR A 163 -17.94 -8.64 -11.20
C THR A 163 -16.90 -9.45 -10.44
N VAL A 164 -17.35 -10.38 -9.59
CA VAL A 164 -16.45 -11.26 -8.83
C VAL A 164 -15.61 -12.11 -9.79
N ASN A 165 -14.32 -12.25 -9.50
CA ASN A 165 -13.34 -12.98 -10.30
C ASN A 165 -13.05 -12.43 -11.71
N LEU A 166 -13.56 -11.25 -12.05
CA LEU A 166 -13.18 -10.54 -13.27
C LEU A 166 -12.18 -9.44 -12.95
N THR A 167 -10.97 -9.54 -13.52
CA THR A 167 -9.94 -8.52 -13.32
C THR A 167 -10.07 -7.40 -14.34
N TYR A 168 -9.69 -6.17 -13.97
CA TYR A 168 -9.88 -5.03 -14.86
C TYR A 168 -9.20 -5.21 -16.23
N LYS A 169 -8.01 -5.82 -16.28
CA LYS A 169 -7.29 -6.11 -17.53
C LYS A 169 -8.05 -6.99 -18.53
N GLU A 170 -9.04 -7.74 -18.06
CA GLU A 170 -9.89 -8.62 -18.88
C GLU A 170 -11.12 -7.87 -19.45
N THR A 171 -11.38 -6.64 -18.98
CA THR A 171 -12.48 -5.81 -19.47
C THR A 171 -12.12 -5.05 -20.74
N ASP A 172 -13.12 -4.71 -21.55
CA ASP A 172 -12.93 -3.83 -22.70
C ASP A 172 -12.61 -2.39 -22.30
N GLU A 173 -13.09 -1.96 -21.12
CA GLU A 173 -12.77 -0.66 -20.53
C GLU A 173 -11.26 -0.51 -20.30
N TYR A 174 -10.56 -1.56 -19.86
CA TYR A 174 -9.09 -1.50 -19.72
C TYR A 174 -8.39 -1.28 -21.05
N LYS A 175 -8.84 -1.93 -22.13
CA LYS A 175 -8.25 -1.75 -23.46
C LYS A 175 -8.43 -0.32 -23.96
N GLN A 176 -9.58 0.29 -23.66
CA GLN A 176 -9.91 1.68 -24.04
C GLN A 176 -9.20 2.71 -23.13
N SER A 177 -8.92 2.35 -21.88
CA SER A 177 -8.26 3.23 -20.91
C SER A 177 -6.75 3.42 -21.11
N ARG A 178 -6.14 2.77 -22.12
CA ARG A 178 -4.69 2.84 -22.37
C ARG A 178 -4.22 4.27 -22.64
N ASP A 179 -5.03 5.05 -23.36
CA ASP A 179 -4.71 6.46 -23.65
C ASP A 179 -4.82 7.33 -22.38
N THR A 180 -5.81 7.07 -21.53
CA THR A 180 -5.94 7.74 -20.23
C THR A 180 -4.76 7.43 -19.31
N PHE A 181 -4.31 6.16 -19.27
CA PHE A 181 -3.12 5.79 -18.51
C PHE A 181 -1.85 6.44 -19.07
N ALA A 182 -1.75 6.65 -20.38
CA ALA A 182 -0.59 7.33 -20.99
C ALA A 182 -0.45 8.80 -20.54
N GLN A 183 -1.55 9.46 -20.15
CA GLN A 183 -1.53 10.84 -19.65
C GLN A 183 -1.08 10.95 -18.17
N ILE A 184 -1.08 9.82 -17.42
CA ILE A 184 -0.68 9.83 -16.01
C ILE A 184 0.84 9.74 -15.91
N LYS A 185 1.44 10.72 -15.21
CA LYS A 185 2.88 10.71 -14.94
C LYS A 185 3.24 9.76 -13.81
N PHE A 186 3.43 8.48 -14.12
CA PHE A 186 3.79 7.46 -13.14
C PHE A 186 5.24 7.58 -12.65
N MET A 187 5.47 7.24 -11.38
CA MET A 187 6.79 6.84 -10.90
C MET A 187 7.08 5.37 -11.22
N THR A 188 8.35 5.03 -11.41
CA THR A 188 8.75 3.62 -11.53
C THR A 188 8.71 2.92 -10.17
N ALA A 189 8.46 1.60 -10.17
CA ALA A 189 8.54 0.79 -8.96
C ALA A 189 9.94 0.84 -8.32
N GLN A 190 11.01 0.88 -9.13
CA GLN A 190 12.38 0.99 -8.65
C GLN A 190 12.63 2.32 -7.90
N ARG A 191 12.19 3.45 -8.46
CA ARG A 191 12.30 4.75 -7.78
C ARG A 191 11.51 4.75 -6.48
N SER A 192 10.30 4.19 -6.50
CA SER A 192 9.42 4.09 -5.34
C SER A 192 10.07 3.27 -4.22
N ALA A 193 10.65 2.11 -4.55
CA ALA A 193 11.38 1.28 -3.60
C ALA A 193 12.62 1.99 -3.03
N LYS A 194 13.41 2.68 -3.88
CA LYS A 194 14.57 3.45 -3.43
C LYS A 194 14.18 4.54 -2.44
N LEU A 195 13.14 5.32 -2.74
CA LEU A 195 12.65 6.37 -1.85
C LEU A 195 12.14 5.77 -0.53
N MET A 196 11.41 4.65 -0.58
CA MET A 196 10.96 3.97 0.63
C MET A 196 12.13 3.54 1.52
N VAL A 197 13.19 2.95 0.94
CA VAL A 197 14.39 2.55 1.70
C VAL A 197 15.08 3.74 2.34
N VAL A 198 15.24 4.85 1.63
CA VAL A 198 15.80 6.08 2.19
C VAL A 198 14.93 6.58 3.36
N THR A 199 13.60 6.53 3.22
CA THR A 199 12.69 7.01 4.27
C THR A 199 12.70 6.11 5.50
N MET A 200 12.84 4.79 5.31
CA MET A 200 13.00 3.82 6.40
C MET A 200 14.30 4.08 7.18
N ALA A 201 15.41 4.28 6.47
CA ALA A 201 16.73 4.52 7.06
C ALA A 201 16.86 5.85 7.82
N ASN A 202 16.02 6.84 7.51
CA ASN A 202 16.00 8.16 8.15
C ASN A 202 14.88 8.31 9.18
N ASP A 203 14.20 7.22 9.55
CA ASP A 203 13.16 7.21 10.60
C ASP A 203 12.03 8.22 10.38
N LEU A 204 11.69 8.50 9.12
CA LEU A 204 10.58 9.39 8.81
C LEU A 204 9.25 8.76 9.25
N THR A 205 8.28 9.61 9.61
CA THR A 205 6.98 9.17 10.16
C THR A 205 5.90 9.11 9.09
N GLU A 206 5.90 10.05 8.15
CA GLU A 206 5.00 10.11 7.01
C GLU A 206 5.70 10.76 5.81
N VAL A 207 5.55 10.19 4.62
CA VAL A 207 6.10 10.76 3.38
C VAL A 207 5.15 10.56 2.21
N TRP A 208 5.18 11.49 1.24
CA TRP A 208 4.30 11.48 0.07
C TRP A 208 5.09 11.40 -1.26
N PRO A 209 5.79 10.29 -1.57
CA PRO A 209 6.58 10.19 -2.78
C PRO A 209 5.68 10.19 -4.02
N SER A 210 5.76 11.27 -4.79
CA SER A 210 4.88 11.50 -5.93
C SER A 210 5.52 12.43 -6.95
N THR A 211 5.06 12.34 -8.20
CA THR A 211 5.38 13.25 -9.31
C THR A 211 4.38 14.40 -9.36
N GLN A 212 4.76 15.51 -9.99
CA GLN A 212 3.78 16.55 -10.34
C GLN A 212 2.92 16.08 -11.53
N PRO A 213 1.61 16.42 -11.57
CA PRO A 213 0.90 17.28 -10.61
C PRO A 213 0.34 16.56 -9.37
N SER A 214 0.42 15.23 -9.27
CA SER A 214 -0.17 14.50 -8.15
C SER A 214 0.33 14.98 -6.78
N LEU A 215 1.60 15.37 -6.65
CA LEU A 215 2.13 15.91 -5.40
C LEU A 215 1.40 17.19 -4.95
N ILE A 216 1.19 18.16 -5.85
CA ILE A 216 0.48 19.41 -5.50
C ILE A 216 -0.97 19.14 -5.10
N SER A 217 -1.62 18.16 -5.74
CA SER A 217 -2.98 17.74 -5.39
C SER A 217 -3.06 17.22 -3.95
N ILE A 218 -2.08 16.45 -3.47
CA ILE A 218 -2.06 15.97 -2.08
C ILE A 218 -1.98 17.14 -1.10
N TYR A 219 -1.10 18.12 -1.35
CA TYR A 219 -0.96 19.31 -0.50
C TYR A 219 -2.25 20.14 -0.49
N MET A 220 -2.86 20.36 -1.66
CA MET A 220 -4.14 21.06 -1.74
C MET A 220 -5.25 20.30 -1.00
N ALA A 221 -5.33 18.97 -1.15
CA ALA A 221 -6.32 18.16 -0.43
C ALA A 221 -6.16 18.26 1.09
N GLN A 222 -4.93 18.22 1.59
CA GLN A 222 -4.64 18.23 3.02
C GLN A 222 -4.85 19.61 3.67
N TYR A 223 -4.47 20.69 2.99
CA TYR A 223 -4.39 22.03 3.59
C TYR A 223 -5.38 23.03 3.01
N MET A 224 -5.94 22.78 1.83
CA MET A 224 -6.86 23.66 1.11
C MET A 224 -8.02 22.88 0.49
N PRO A 225 -8.77 22.06 1.27
CA PRO A 225 -9.70 21.07 0.74
C PRO A 225 -10.80 21.67 -0.15
N SER A 226 -11.33 22.85 0.18
CA SER A 226 -12.33 23.53 -0.64
C SER A 226 -11.80 23.95 -2.02
N ILE A 227 -10.52 24.36 -2.08
CA ILE A 227 -9.88 24.74 -3.34
C ILE A 227 -9.54 23.48 -4.14
N HIS A 228 -9.03 22.45 -3.47
CA HIS A 228 -8.79 21.15 -4.09
C HIS A 228 -10.04 20.62 -4.78
N LEU A 229 -11.18 20.60 -4.09
CA LEU A 229 -12.46 20.12 -4.63
C LEU A 229 -12.89 20.91 -5.87
N ARG A 230 -12.90 22.26 -5.80
CA ARG A 230 -13.25 23.10 -6.96
C ARG A 230 -12.33 22.90 -8.17
N VAL A 231 -11.03 22.70 -7.94
CA VAL A 231 -10.08 22.41 -9.01
C VAL A 231 -10.35 21.03 -9.61
N PHE A 232 -10.61 20.03 -8.77
CA PHE A 232 -10.90 18.67 -9.22
C PHE A 232 -12.23 18.57 -9.97
N GLU A 233 -13.28 19.25 -9.53
CA GLU A 233 -14.57 19.34 -10.26
C GLU A 233 -14.34 19.81 -11.69
N LYS A 234 -13.60 20.91 -11.89
CA LYS A 234 -13.26 21.43 -13.22
C LYS A 234 -12.39 20.49 -14.06
N ILE A 235 -11.59 19.63 -13.43
CA ILE A 235 -10.78 18.62 -14.13
C ILE A 235 -11.69 17.46 -14.56
N LEU A 236 -12.59 17.02 -13.68
CA LEU A 236 -13.53 15.95 -13.97
C LEU A 236 -14.49 16.33 -15.10
N ASP A 237 -15.01 17.56 -15.10
CA ASP A 237 -15.87 18.10 -16.16
C ASP A 237 -15.20 18.10 -17.55
N LYS A 238 -13.87 18.10 -17.62
CA LYS A 238 -13.11 18.04 -18.88
C LYS A 238 -12.80 16.61 -19.33
N LEU A 239 -12.97 15.63 -18.45
CA LEU A 239 -12.69 14.21 -18.70
C LEU A 239 -13.95 13.41 -19.02
N THR A 240 -15.13 13.93 -18.68
CA THR A 240 -16.46 13.45 -19.07
C THR A 240 -16.95 14.14 -20.33
#